data_AF-A0A016VBA4-F1
#
_entry.id   AF-A0A016VBA4-F1
#
_cell.length_a   1.000
_cell.length_b   1.000
_cell.length_c   1.000
_cell.angle_alpha   90.00
_cell.angle_beta   90.00
_cell.angle_gamma   90.00
#
_symmetry.space_group_name_H-M   'P 1'
#
loop_
_entity.id
_entity.type
_entity.pdbx_description
1 polymer ?
#
loop_
_entity_poly.entity_id
_entity_poly.type
_entity_poly.pdbx_seq_one_letter_code
_entity_poly.pdbx_strand_id
1 'polypeptide(L)'
;MDEASSFVFDFFAERHVALKHEWLSNVLTFLLTSLEGITNTKRIANLVFEQWKYASLEESTYPTLSQLRLDNSDDEAPLYHPIVLQITSIVDIGAPFHLQFTTLVYEFVDNSGFEPLPDMETGGRSDIWEKPRRMLLLTVSDGETEFKAIEYHSIKELSLLIKPGCKILLIPPVRCKKDVFLLNPENVQIIGGDVESLFAAGRPLQVMARKLNISVPTSSARGVTTRTQVQLDAKESHLHENDSKQHTSTNIQQRKTESTNTKFGNGSIASHISQCTIDANDPNLASSEPSPSVGEALAMDFKDCR
;
A
#
# COMPACT_ATOMS: atom_id res chain seq x y z
N MET A 1 -38.47 16.25 6.41
CA MET A 1 -37.30 15.81 5.64
C MET A 1 -36.44 17.02 5.30
N ASP A 2 -37.02 18.09 4.78
CA ASP A 2 -36.29 19.24 4.22
C ASP A 2 -35.33 19.94 5.19
N GLU A 3 -35.70 20.15 6.45
CA GLU A 3 -34.80 20.80 7.43
C GLU A 3 -33.55 19.94 7.73
N ALA A 4 -33.73 18.62 7.85
CA ALA A 4 -32.61 17.71 8.06
C ALA A 4 -31.73 17.62 6.80
N SER A 5 -32.33 17.56 5.61
CA SER A 5 -31.58 17.56 4.35
C SER A 5 -30.78 18.84 4.16
N SER A 6 -31.37 20.01 4.44
CA SER A 6 -30.67 21.31 4.35
C SER A 6 -29.49 21.36 5.31
N PHE A 7 -29.67 20.96 6.57
CA PHE A 7 -28.58 20.92 7.54
C PHE A 7 -27.43 19.99 7.11
N VAL A 8 -27.75 18.85 6.49
CA VAL A 8 -26.74 17.94 5.95
C VAL A 8 -26.01 18.58 4.78
N PHE A 9 -26.70 19.25 3.86
CA PHE A 9 -26.04 19.96 2.77
C PHE A 9 -25.07 21.03 3.29
N ASP A 10 -25.48 21.83 4.27
CA ASP A 10 -24.63 22.85 4.89
C ASP A 10 -23.40 22.19 5.56
N PHE A 11 -23.59 21.08 6.28
CA PHE A 11 -22.51 20.33 6.93
C PHE A 11 -21.46 19.80 5.94
N PHE A 12 -21.88 19.38 4.74
CA PHE A 12 -20.97 18.92 3.69
C PHE A 12 -20.36 20.08 2.90
N ALA A 13 -21.10 21.18 2.70
CA ALA A 13 -20.60 22.39 2.07
C ALA A 13 -19.45 23.03 2.88
N GLU A 14 -19.57 23.07 4.21
CA GLU A 14 -18.49 23.47 5.13
C GLU A 14 -17.23 22.61 4.98
N ARG A 15 -17.36 21.38 4.48
CA ARG A 15 -16.26 20.43 4.22
C ARG A 15 -15.84 20.37 2.76
N HIS A 16 -16.31 21.29 1.94
CA HIS A 16 -16.00 21.38 0.50
C HIS A 16 -16.48 20.15 -0.31
N VAL A 17 -17.59 19.54 0.08
CA VAL A 17 -18.20 18.40 -0.62
C VAL A 17 -19.57 18.80 -1.18
N ALA A 18 -19.73 18.71 -2.49
CA ALA A 18 -21.01 18.98 -3.18
C ALA A 18 -21.78 17.68 -3.43
N LEU A 19 -22.66 17.29 -2.50
CA LEU A 19 -23.43 16.05 -2.60
C LEU A 19 -24.54 16.09 -3.67
N LYS A 20 -24.81 14.93 -4.28
CA LYS A 20 -25.98 14.71 -5.12
C LYS A 20 -27.24 14.56 -4.28
N HIS A 21 -28.31 15.25 -4.67
CA HIS A 21 -29.57 15.22 -3.94
C HIS A 21 -30.22 13.83 -3.93
N GLU A 22 -30.15 13.10 -5.06
CA GLU A 22 -30.70 11.75 -5.17
C GLU A 22 -30.02 10.78 -4.20
N TRP A 23 -28.69 10.84 -4.12
CA TRP A 23 -27.92 10.01 -3.20
C TRP A 23 -28.27 10.30 -1.74
N LEU A 24 -28.32 11.58 -1.36
CA LEU A 24 -28.67 11.97 0.00
C LEU A 24 -30.08 11.51 0.39
N SER A 25 -31.06 11.68 -0.51
CA SER A 25 -32.44 11.23 -0.27
C SER A 25 -32.51 9.73 -0.01
N ASN A 26 -31.77 8.92 -0.78
CA ASN A 26 -31.72 7.47 -0.59
C ASN A 26 -31.09 7.09 0.75
N VAL A 27 -29.99 7.74 1.13
CA VAL A 27 -29.32 7.51 2.42
C VAL A 27 -30.21 7.92 3.59
N LEU A 28 -30.87 9.07 3.52
CA LEU A 28 -31.80 9.51 4.56
C LEU A 28 -32.99 8.55 4.71
N THR A 29 -33.55 8.09 3.59
CA THR A 29 -34.63 7.09 3.62
C THR A 29 -34.17 5.79 4.28
N PHE A 30 -32.97 5.32 3.95
CA PHE A 30 -32.36 4.14 4.56
C PHE A 30 -32.13 4.33 6.06
N LEU A 31 -31.55 5.46 6.48
CA LEU A 31 -31.27 5.75 7.89
C LEU A 31 -32.54 5.88 8.73
N LEU A 32 -33.57 6.57 8.23
CA LEU A 32 -34.84 6.72 8.92
C LEU A 32 -35.60 5.40 9.05
N THR A 33 -35.45 4.50 8.08
CA THR A 33 -36.06 3.16 8.11
C THR A 33 -35.27 2.21 9.02
N SER A 34 -33.94 2.28 9.00
CA SER A 34 -33.07 1.35 9.74
C SER A 34 -32.93 1.71 11.21
N LEU A 35 -33.07 2.99 11.56
CA LEU A 35 -32.88 3.50 12.91
C LEU A 35 -34.12 4.29 13.33
N GLU A 36 -35.09 3.58 13.91
CA GLU A 36 -36.30 4.19 14.45
C GLU A 36 -35.94 5.20 15.56
N GLY A 37 -36.48 6.42 15.47
CA GLY A 37 -36.40 7.43 16.52
C GLY A 37 -35.20 8.39 16.47
N ILE A 38 -34.42 8.45 15.39
CA ILE A 38 -33.39 9.49 15.24
C ILE A 38 -34.05 10.81 14.86
N THR A 39 -34.08 11.76 15.80
CA THR A 39 -34.57 13.13 15.58
C THR A 39 -33.46 14.17 15.53
N ASN A 40 -32.24 13.82 15.95
CA ASN A 40 -31.13 14.76 16.04
C ASN A 40 -30.44 14.94 14.67
N THR A 41 -30.57 16.14 14.10
CA THR A 41 -29.99 16.51 12.79
C THR A 41 -28.46 16.35 12.74
N LYS A 42 -27.73 16.69 13.81
CA LYS A 42 -26.27 16.50 13.88
C LYS A 42 -25.88 15.02 13.85
N ARG A 43 -26.63 14.17 14.55
CA ARG A 43 -26.39 12.72 14.53
C ARG A 43 -26.65 12.14 13.14
N ILE A 44 -27.71 12.59 12.46
CA ILE A 44 -28.01 12.21 11.08
C ILE A 44 -26.85 12.62 10.17
N ALA A 45 -26.38 13.88 10.26
CA ALA A 45 -25.26 14.37 9.45
C ALA A 45 -23.98 13.54 9.64
N ASN A 46 -23.63 13.18 10.88
CA ASN A 46 -22.48 12.32 11.15
C ASN A 46 -22.65 10.91 10.57
N LEU A 47 -23.85 10.33 10.63
CA LEU A 47 -24.13 9.02 10.03
C LEU A 47 -24.05 9.06 8.50
N VAL A 48 -24.59 10.11 7.88
CA VAL A 48 -24.48 10.34 6.43
C VAL A 48 -23.01 10.51 6.05
N PHE A 49 -22.22 11.23 6.85
CA PHE A 49 -20.78 11.41 6.63
C PHE A 49 -20.02 10.09 6.72
N GLU A 50 -20.32 9.25 7.71
CA GLU A 50 -19.72 7.91 7.79
C GLU A 50 -20.11 7.04 6.59
N GLN A 51 -21.36 7.05 6.14
CA GLN A 51 -21.76 6.33 4.92
C GLN A 51 -21.04 6.88 3.67
N TRP A 52 -20.91 8.19 3.55
CA TRP A 52 -20.26 8.85 2.43
C TRP A 52 -18.77 8.47 2.31
N LYS A 53 -18.06 8.28 3.44
CA LYS A 53 -16.66 7.85 3.43
C LYS A 53 -16.44 6.54 2.66
N TYR A 54 -17.41 5.63 2.72
CA TYR A 54 -17.37 4.32 2.05
C TYR A 54 -18.13 4.27 0.70
N ALA A 55 -18.78 5.36 0.31
CA ALA A 55 -19.44 5.47 -0.99
C ALA A 55 -18.45 5.89 -2.08
N SER A 56 -18.72 5.54 -3.33
CA SER A 56 -17.97 6.07 -4.48
C SER A 56 -18.31 7.55 -4.69
N LEU A 57 -17.33 8.39 -5.00
CA LEU A 57 -17.59 9.80 -5.36
C LEU A 57 -18.45 9.93 -6.63
N GLU A 58 -18.33 8.98 -7.56
CA GLU A 58 -19.14 8.92 -8.78
C GLU A 58 -20.64 8.94 -8.49
N GLU A 59 -21.08 8.22 -7.47
CA GLU A 59 -22.50 8.09 -7.11
C GLU A 59 -22.96 9.18 -6.14
N SER A 60 -22.06 9.65 -5.27
CA SER A 60 -22.42 10.48 -4.12
C SER A 60 -22.25 11.98 -4.34
N THR A 61 -21.30 12.39 -5.18
CA THR A 61 -20.80 13.79 -5.22
C THR A 61 -20.80 14.30 -6.65
N TYR A 62 -21.02 15.60 -6.83
CA TYR A 62 -20.86 16.25 -8.14
C TYR A 62 -19.37 16.42 -8.47
N PRO A 63 -18.96 16.18 -9.73
CA PRO A 63 -17.59 16.35 -10.16
C PRO A 63 -17.20 17.83 -10.07
N THR A 64 -15.97 18.09 -9.64
CA THR A 64 -15.42 19.42 -9.38
C THR A 64 -14.12 19.69 -10.15
N LEU A 65 -13.47 18.64 -10.68
CA LEU A 65 -12.21 18.71 -11.40
C LEU A 65 -12.36 18.91 -12.92
N SER A 66 -13.56 18.73 -13.48
CA SER A 66 -13.79 18.86 -14.93
C SER A 66 -13.41 20.25 -15.48
N GLN A 67 -13.47 21.28 -14.64
CA GLN A 67 -13.08 22.66 -14.96
C GLN A 67 -11.58 22.93 -14.79
N LEU A 68 -10.82 22.02 -14.18
CA LEU A 68 -9.40 22.16 -13.87
C LEU A 68 -8.49 21.55 -14.96
N ARG A 69 -9.04 21.02 -16.06
CA ARG A 69 -8.19 20.57 -17.17
C ARG A 69 -7.44 21.77 -17.71
N LEU A 70 -6.15 21.83 -17.39
CA LEU A 70 -5.27 22.91 -17.80
C LEU A 70 -5.03 22.76 -19.30
N ASP A 71 -5.51 23.72 -20.08
CA ASP A 71 -5.23 23.83 -21.50
C ASP A 71 -3.71 23.89 -21.68
N ASN A 72 -3.09 22.78 -22.12
CA ASN A 72 -1.73 22.54 -22.68
C ASN A 72 -0.71 23.71 -22.70
N SER A 73 -0.65 24.50 -21.66
CA SER A 73 0.31 25.56 -21.42
C SER A 73 1.28 24.98 -20.40
N ASP A 74 2.57 25.14 -20.66
CA ASP A 74 3.64 24.67 -19.77
C ASP A 74 3.64 25.40 -18.40
N ASP A 75 2.62 26.21 -18.13
CA ASP A 75 2.44 26.99 -16.92
C ASP A 75 1.96 26.10 -15.77
N GLU A 76 2.76 26.13 -14.71
CA GLU A 76 2.41 25.57 -13.41
C GLU A 76 1.25 26.37 -12.83
N ALA A 77 0.04 25.83 -12.92
CA ALA A 77 -1.14 26.45 -12.37
C ALA A 77 -1.47 25.81 -11.02
N PRO A 78 -1.23 26.50 -9.90
CA PRO A 78 -1.62 25.98 -8.60
C PRO A 78 -3.14 25.99 -8.44
N LEU A 79 -3.66 24.95 -7.79
CA LEU A 79 -5.03 24.86 -7.30
C LEU A 79 -5.19 25.76 -6.07
N TYR A 80 -6.09 26.73 -6.17
CA TYR A 80 -6.38 27.70 -5.10
C TYR A 80 -7.62 27.37 -4.26
N HIS A 81 -8.39 26.35 -4.64
CA HIS A 81 -9.61 25.97 -3.94
C HIS A 81 -9.45 24.61 -3.27
N PRO A 82 -9.93 24.43 -2.04
CA PRO A 82 -9.92 23.13 -1.38
C PRO A 82 -10.87 22.17 -2.10
N ILE A 83 -10.41 20.95 -2.32
CA ILE A 83 -11.17 19.94 -3.06
C ILE A 83 -11.02 18.58 -2.40
N VAL A 84 -12.12 17.85 -2.35
CA VAL A 84 -12.16 16.49 -1.84
C VAL A 84 -12.06 15.52 -2.99
N LEU A 85 -11.10 14.61 -2.92
CA LEU A 85 -10.83 13.60 -3.92
C LEU A 85 -10.79 12.20 -3.32
N GLN A 86 -10.98 11.21 -4.18
CA GLN A 86 -10.91 9.79 -3.83
C GLN A 86 -9.66 9.17 -4.45
N ILE A 87 -8.86 8.49 -3.64
CA ILE A 87 -7.69 7.74 -4.13
C ILE A 87 -8.18 6.47 -4.81
N THR A 88 -8.04 6.37 -6.14
CA THR A 88 -8.40 5.16 -6.90
C THR A 88 -7.28 4.13 -6.90
N SER A 89 -6.01 4.58 -6.90
CA SER A 89 -4.86 3.68 -6.78
C SER A 89 -3.66 4.34 -6.12
N ILE A 90 -2.76 3.52 -5.56
CA ILE A 90 -1.55 3.98 -4.88
C ILE A 90 -0.38 3.03 -5.13
N VAL A 91 0.79 3.58 -5.46
CA VAL A 91 2.03 2.82 -5.69
C VAL A 91 3.26 3.68 -5.36
N ASP A 92 4.37 3.06 -4.96
CA ASP A 92 5.66 3.75 -4.79
C ASP A 92 6.45 3.69 -6.09
N ILE A 93 6.77 4.86 -6.65
CA ILE A 93 7.60 5.03 -7.85
C ILE A 93 9.05 5.38 -7.51
N GLY A 94 9.39 5.54 -6.23
CA GLY A 94 10.77 5.78 -5.79
C GLY A 94 11.67 4.55 -5.93
N ALA A 95 11.09 3.35 -5.78
CA ALA A 95 11.80 2.07 -5.95
C ALA A 95 11.29 1.28 -7.18
N PRO A 96 12.13 0.44 -7.81
CA PRO A 96 11.71 -0.39 -8.94
C PRO A 96 10.54 -1.32 -8.58
N PHE A 97 9.51 -1.38 -9.44
CA PHE A 97 8.32 -2.21 -9.20
C PHE A 97 8.65 -3.71 -9.04
N HIS A 98 9.62 -4.23 -9.80
CA HIS A 98 9.99 -5.64 -9.70
C HIS A 98 10.51 -5.99 -8.31
N LEU A 99 11.40 -5.16 -7.73
CA LEU A 99 11.96 -5.35 -6.40
C LEU A 99 10.88 -5.33 -5.31
N GLN A 100 9.96 -4.37 -5.41
CA GLN A 100 8.83 -4.27 -4.48
C GLN A 100 7.89 -5.49 -4.61
N PHE A 101 7.58 -5.91 -5.84
CA PHE A 101 6.68 -7.02 -6.13
C PHE A 101 7.22 -8.35 -5.60
N THR A 102 8.49 -8.69 -5.88
CA THR A 102 9.11 -9.94 -5.40
C THR A 102 9.19 -9.99 -3.88
N THR A 103 9.44 -8.85 -3.23
CA THR A 103 9.42 -8.72 -1.77
C THR A 103 8.03 -9.02 -1.18
N LEU A 104 6.96 -8.55 -1.83
CA LEU A 104 5.58 -8.76 -1.36
C LEU A 104 5.06 -10.17 -1.62
N VAL A 105 5.45 -10.78 -2.74
CA VAL A 105 5.02 -12.13 -3.11
C VAL A 105 5.81 -13.19 -2.37
N TYR A 106 7.07 -12.90 -2.04
CA TYR A 106 8.06 -13.81 -1.46
C TYR A 106 8.02 -15.20 -2.13
N GLU A 107 8.64 -15.27 -3.31
CA GLU A 107 8.96 -16.55 -3.95
C GLU A 107 10.39 -16.92 -3.55
N PHE A 108 10.58 -18.13 -3.02
CA PHE A 108 11.92 -18.63 -2.71
C PHE A 108 12.67 -18.83 -4.04
N VAL A 109 13.71 -18.04 -4.26
CA VAL A 109 14.62 -18.18 -5.40
C VAL A 109 15.91 -18.82 -4.89
N ASP A 110 16.20 -20.04 -5.33
CA ASP A 110 17.45 -20.72 -4.99
C ASP A 110 18.62 -20.13 -5.77
N ASN A 111 19.37 -19.26 -5.10
CA ASN A 111 20.57 -18.63 -5.65
C ASN A 111 21.85 -19.42 -5.32
N SER A 112 21.75 -20.65 -4.77
CA SER A 112 22.91 -21.44 -4.33
C SER A 112 23.87 -21.83 -5.48
N GLY A 113 23.48 -21.62 -6.74
CA GLY A 113 24.32 -21.83 -7.92
C GLY A 113 25.03 -20.59 -8.45
N PHE A 114 24.86 -19.41 -7.83
CA PHE A 114 25.57 -18.19 -8.20
C PHE A 114 26.68 -17.89 -7.17
N GLU A 115 27.93 -18.17 -7.54
CA GLU A 115 29.09 -17.67 -6.79
C GLU A 115 29.45 -16.27 -7.29
N PRO A 116 29.54 -15.25 -6.41
CA PRO A 116 30.08 -13.95 -6.78
C PRO A 116 31.50 -14.13 -7.32
N LEU A 117 31.80 -13.51 -8.46
CA LEU A 117 33.17 -13.50 -8.97
C LEU A 117 34.08 -12.78 -7.94
N PRO A 118 35.31 -13.27 -7.71
CA PRO A 118 36.20 -12.77 -6.66
C PRO A 118 36.51 -11.26 -6.77
N ASP A 119 36.41 -10.70 -7.98
CA ASP A 119 36.63 -9.26 -8.24
C ASP A 119 35.47 -8.37 -7.73
N MET A 120 34.31 -8.93 -7.40
CA MET A 120 33.18 -8.20 -6.80
C MET A 120 33.23 -8.13 -5.27
N GLU A 121 34.04 -8.97 -4.61
CA GLU A 121 34.12 -9.00 -3.14
C GLU A 121 34.94 -7.85 -2.55
N THR A 122 35.86 -7.29 -3.34
CA THR A 122 36.80 -6.24 -2.86
C THR A 122 36.34 -4.82 -3.20
N GLY A 123 35.26 -4.68 -3.98
CA GLY A 123 34.75 -3.40 -4.50
C GLY A 123 33.41 -2.97 -3.93
N GLY A 124 33.00 -3.51 -2.77
CA GLY A 124 31.77 -3.14 -2.08
C GLY A 124 31.82 -1.69 -1.59
N ARG A 125 31.61 -0.75 -2.51
CA ARG A 125 31.32 0.65 -2.20
C ARG A 125 30.03 0.70 -1.38
N SER A 126 30.18 0.66 -0.06
CA SER A 126 29.10 0.80 0.93
C SER A 126 28.36 2.15 0.83
N ASP A 127 28.84 3.03 -0.03
CA ASP A 127 28.39 4.40 -0.30
C ASP A 127 27.52 4.54 -1.58
N ILE A 128 27.25 3.48 -2.35
CA ILE A 128 26.49 3.62 -3.63
C ILE A 128 25.00 3.27 -3.53
N TRP A 129 24.57 2.48 -2.55
CA TRP A 129 23.17 2.04 -2.46
C TRP A 129 22.43 2.79 -1.35
N GLU A 130 22.33 4.12 -1.46
CA GLU A 130 21.35 4.85 -0.69
C GLU A 130 19.96 4.29 -0.99
N LYS A 131 19.23 3.90 0.05
CA LYS A 131 17.86 3.39 -0.09
C LYS A 131 17.06 4.44 -0.87
N PRO A 132 16.39 4.06 -1.98
CA PRO A 132 15.64 5.03 -2.77
C PRO A 132 14.66 5.78 -1.88
N ARG A 133 14.62 7.11 -2.03
CA ARG A 133 13.64 7.94 -1.33
C ARG A 133 12.26 7.53 -1.80
N ARG A 134 11.39 7.20 -0.85
CA ARG A 134 9.98 6.89 -1.11
C ARG A 134 9.35 8.04 -1.89
N MET A 135 8.60 7.70 -2.94
CA MET A 135 7.83 8.66 -3.72
C MET A 135 6.53 7.99 -4.15
N LEU A 136 5.44 8.29 -3.45
CA LEU A 136 4.14 7.74 -3.83
C LEU A 136 3.55 8.45 -5.04
N LEU A 137 3.05 7.65 -5.98
CA LEU A 137 2.14 8.06 -7.04
C LEU A 137 0.73 7.59 -6.66
N LEU A 138 -0.19 8.53 -6.55
CA LEU A 138 -1.61 8.29 -6.36
C LEU A 138 -2.35 8.60 -7.66
N THR A 139 -3.33 7.77 -8.00
CA THR A 139 -4.40 8.18 -8.90
C THR A 139 -5.56 8.64 -8.04
N VAL A 140 -6.03 9.86 -8.28
CA VAL A 140 -7.12 10.49 -7.53
C VAL A 140 -8.25 10.86 -8.48
N SER A 141 -9.49 10.78 -8.01
CA SER A 141 -10.67 11.06 -8.82
C SER A 141 -11.70 11.86 -8.03
N ASP A 142 -12.45 12.72 -8.73
CA ASP A 142 -13.65 13.38 -8.21
C ASP A 142 -14.95 12.59 -8.51
N GLY A 143 -14.82 11.38 -9.08
CA GLY A 143 -15.94 10.53 -9.48
C GLY A 143 -16.21 10.51 -10.98
N GLU A 144 -15.66 11.45 -11.75
CA GLU A 144 -15.79 11.44 -13.21
C GLU A 144 -14.42 11.55 -13.89
N THR A 145 -13.57 12.43 -13.38
CA THR A 145 -12.22 12.66 -13.92
C THR A 145 -11.17 12.06 -13.00
N GLU A 146 -10.09 11.57 -13.59
CA GLU A 146 -8.93 11.07 -12.87
C GLU A 146 -7.72 11.97 -13.11
N PHE A 147 -7.01 12.28 -12.03
CA PHE A 147 -5.75 13.00 -12.01
C PHE A 147 -4.68 12.16 -11.33
N LYS A 148 -3.42 12.50 -11.60
CA LYS A 148 -2.30 11.92 -10.86
C LYS A 148 -1.88 12.88 -9.76
N ALA A 149 -1.41 12.32 -8.67
CA ALA A 149 -0.79 13.09 -7.61
C ALA A 149 0.51 12.40 -7.19
N ILE A 150 1.58 13.17 -7.05
CA ILE A 150 2.90 12.67 -6.65
C ILE A 150 3.23 13.27 -5.29
N GLU A 151 3.68 12.43 -4.37
CA GLU A 151 4.33 12.83 -3.13
C GLU A 151 5.65 13.53 -3.46
N TYR A 152 5.61 14.87 -3.53
CA TYR A 152 6.77 15.70 -3.87
C TYR A 152 7.71 15.85 -2.66
N HIS A 153 7.13 15.99 -1.46
CA HIS A 153 7.81 15.87 -0.18
C HIS A 153 7.17 14.74 0.64
N SER A 154 7.92 14.10 1.54
CA SER A 154 7.43 12.95 2.28
C SER A 154 6.26 13.28 3.20
N ILE A 155 5.12 12.63 2.97
CA ILE A 155 3.87 12.76 3.72
C ILE A 155 3.68 11.52 4.59
N LYS A 156 3.88 11.69 5.90
CA LYS A 156 3.82 10.59 6.88
C LYS A 156 2.45 9.92 6.97
N GLU A 157 1.39 10.69 6.74
CA GLU A 157 0.01 10.20 6.77
C GLU A 157 -0.29 9.29 5.58
N LEU A 158 0.37 9.52 4.44
CA LEU A 158 0.26 8.63 3.29
C LEU A 158 1.13 7.40 3.47
N SER A 159 0.63 6.24 3.04
CA SER A 159 1.39 4.99 3.01
C SER A 159 0.78 4.02 1.99
N LEU A 160 1.55 3.01 1.57
CA LEU A 160 1.08 1.92 0.71
C LEU A 160 -0.05 1.07 1.36
N LEU A 161 -0.32 1.28 2.66
CA LEU A 161 -1.41 0.61 3.38
C LEU A 161 -2.75 1.33 3.21
N ILE A 162 -2.76 2.54 2.65
CA ILE A 162 -4.01 3.22 2.33
C ILE A 162 -4.81 2.36 1.35
N LYS A 163 -6.06 2.10 1.73
CA LYS A 163 -6.97 1.34 0.91
C LYS A 163 -7.51 2.22 -0.22
N PRO A 164 -7.62 1.68 -1.45
CA PRO A 164 -8.33 2.37 -2.53
C PRO A 164 -9.75 2.79 -2.11
N GLY A 165 -10.20 3.94 -2.58
CA GLY A 165 -11.46 4.58 -2.18
C GLY A 165 -11.36 5.53 -0.99
N CYS A 166 -10.19 5.61 -0.34
CA CYS A 166 -9.91 6.57 0.71
C CYS A 166 -10.11 8.01 0.22
N LYS A 167 -10.83 8.81 1.00
CA LYS A 167 -11.11 10.21 0.75
C LYS A 167 -10.01 11.08 1.34
N ILE A 168 -9.55 12.05 0.55
CA ILE A 168 -8.56 13.04 0.95
C ILE A 168 -9.07 14.44 0.62
N LEU A 169 -8.74 15.40 1.44
CA LEU A 169 -8.90 16.82 1.17
C LEU A 169 -7.56 17.37 0.71
N LEU A 170 -7.54 18.02 -0.45
CA LEU A 170 -6.42 18.81 -0.91
C LEU A 170 -6.55 20.24 -0.37
N ILE A 171 -5.56 20.67 0.40
CA ILE A 171 -5.50 21.99 1.03
C ILE A 171 -4.66 22.92 0.14
N PRO A 172 -5.26 24.00 -0.41
CA PRO A 172 -4.56 24.92 -1.30
C PRO A 172 -3.54 25.78 -0.54
N PRO A 173 -2.53 26.33 -1.24
CA PRO A 173 -2.28 26.19 -2.68
C PRO A 173 -1.58 24.85 -3.00
N VAL A 174 -2.12 24.09 -3.96
CA VAL A 174 -1.52 22.82 -4.44
C VAL A 174 -0.98 23.01 -5.84
N ARG A 175 0.33 22.79 -6.04
CA ARG A 175 0.94 22.93 -7.37
C ARG A 175 0.42 21.83 -8.30
N CYS A 176 -0.03 22.20 -9.50
CA CYS A 176 -0.41 21.25 -10.54
C CYS A 176 0.41 21.51 -11.80
N LYS A 177 0.97 20.44 -12.38
CA LYS A 177 1.75 20.49 -13.62
C LYS A 177 1.42 19.29 -14.49
N LYS A 178 0.95 19.54 -15.72
CA LYS A 178 0.59 18.50 -16.71
C LYS A 178 -0.38 17.46 -16.12
N ASP A 179 -1.44 17.95 -15.45
CA ASP A 179 -2.45 17.14 -14.76
C ASP A 179 -1.88 16.24 -13.63
N VAL A 180 -0.75 16.66 -13.05
CA VAL A 180 -0.16 16.02 -11.88
C VAL A 180 -0.09 17.00 -10.72
N PHE A 181 -0.78 16.67 -9.62
CA PHE A 181 -0.65 17.40 -8.35
C PHE A 181 0.69 17.06 -7.68
N LEU A 182 1.45 18.07 -7.29
CA LEU A 182 2.69 17.94 -6.54
C LEU A 182 2.38 18.18 -5.07
N LEU A 183 2.20 17.09 -4.33
CA LEU A 183 1.71 17.12 -2.95
C LEU A 183 2.87 17.31 -1.95
N ASN A 184 2.71 18.29 -1.08
CA ASN A 184 3.49 18.43 0.14
C ASN A 184 2.65 18.01 1.37
N PRO A 185 3.27 17.79 2.55
CA PRO A 185 2.56 17.43 3.78
C PRO A 185 1.45 18.41 4.17
N GLU A 186 1.65 19.70 3.95
CA GLU A 186 0.67 20.75 4.23
C GLU A 186 -0.54 20.74 3.28
N ASN A 187 -0.43 20.06 2.14
CA ASN A 187 -1.46 20.07 1.10
C ASN A 187 -2.46 18.93 1.23
N VAL A 188 -2.29 17.99 2.15
CA VAL A 188 -3.09 16.77 2.21
C VAL A 188 -3.62 16.55 3.61
N GLN A 189 -4.93 16.36 3.72
CA GLN A 189 -5.58 15.88 4.93
C GLN A 189 -6.36 14.61 4.61
N ILE A 190 -6.10 13.54 5.38
CA ILE A 190 -6.81 12.26 5.20
C ILE A 190 -8.15 12.32 5.92
N ILE A 191 -9.24 12.10 5.17
CA ILE A 191 -10.59 11.95 5.73
C ILE A 191 -10.86 10.48 6.07
N GLY A 192 -10.32 9.55 5.26
CA GLY A 192 -10.43 8.11 5.48
C GLY A 192 -11.51 7.46 4.61
N GLY A 193 -12.06 6.34 5.09
CA GLY A 193 -12.95 5.49 4.30
C GLY A 193 -12.21 4.59 3.32
N ASP A 194 -12.95 3.71 2.67
CA ASP A 194 -12.47 2.84 1.60
C ASP A 194 -13.63 2.42 0.68
N VAL A 195 -13.31 2.01 -0.54
CA VAL A 195 -14.31 1.54 -1.51
C VAL A 195 -13.82 0.22 -2.07
N GLU A 196 -14.46 -0.88 -1.66
CA GLU A 196 -13.98 -2.24 -1.92
C GLU A 196 -13.88 -2.58 -3.41
N SER A 197 -14.77 -2.02 -4.25
CA SER A 197 -14.74 -2.22 -5.70
C SER A 197 -13.41 -1.79 -6.34
N LEU A 198 -12.69 -0.85 -5.72
CA LEU A 198 -11.39 -0.36 -6.20
C LEU A 198 -10.21 -1.24 -5.76
N PHE A 199 -10.40 -2.19 -4.83
CA PHE A 199 -9.29 -2.98 -4.29
C PHE A 199 -8.65 -3.89 -5.34
N ALA A 200 -9.46 -4.45 -6.24
CA ALA A 200 -9.02 -5.35 -7.30
C ALA A 200 -8.06 -4.66 -8.28
N ALA A 201 -8.16 -3.34 -8.43
CA ALA A 201 -7.38 -2.60 -9.41
C ALA A 201 -6.35 -1.65 -8.78
N GLY A 202 -6.62 -1.10 -7.59
CA GLY A 202 -5.94 0.06 -7.03
C GLY A 202 -4.91 -0.22 -5.94
N ARG A 203 -4.85 -1.46 -5.42
CA ARG A 203 -3.87 -1.84 -4.40
C ARG A 203 -2.46 -1.95 -5.01
N PRO A 204 -1.38 -1.67 -4.25
CA PRO A 204 -0.02 -1.61 -4.79
C PRO A 204 0.41 -2.87 -5.55
N LEU A 205 0.11 -4.05 -5.01
CA LEU A 205 0.48 -5.32 -5.64
C LEU A 205 -0.17 -5.50 -7.02
N GLN A 206 -1.46 -5.18 -7.15
CA GLN A 206 -2.23 -5.25 -8.38
C GLN A 206 -1.76 -4.22 -9.40
N VAL A 207 -1.44 -3.00 -8.94
CA VAL A 207 -0.88 -1.95 -9.80
C VAL A 207 0.48 -2.38 -10.35
N MET A 208 1.38 -2.88 -9.49
CA MET A 208 2.70 -3.37 -9.90
C MET A 208 2.60 -4.55 -10.87
N ALA A 209 1.75 -5.54 -10.58
CA ALA A 209 1.52 -6.69 -11.45
C ALA A 209 1.10 -6.27 -12.87
N ARG A 210 0.14 -5.33 -12.96
CA ARG A 210 -0.33 -4.77 -14.24
C ARG A 210 0.78 -4.02 -14.97
N LYS A 211 1.60 -3.24 -14.26
CA LYS A 211 2.72 -2.49 -14.85
C LYS A 211 3.85 -3.39 -15.34
N LEU A 212 4.07 -4.53 -14.67
CA LEU A 212 5.07 -5.52 -15.04
C LEU A 212 4.55 -6.57 -16.04
N ASN A 213 3.25 -6.59 -16.34
CA ASN A 213 2.57 -7.64 -17.11
C ASN A 213 2.77 -9.05 -16.50
N ILE A 214 2.71 -9.16 -15.18
CA ILE A 214 2.85 -10.42 -14.41
C ILE A 214 1.52 -10.73 -13.72
N SER A 215 1.18 -12.01 -13.53
CA SER A 215 0.02 -12.43 -12.74
C SER A 215 0.29 -12.34 -11.24
N VAL A 216 -0.72 -11.90 -10.47
CA VAL A 216 -0.64 -11.95 -9.00
C VAL A 216 -0.83 -13.41 -8.57
N PRO A 217 0.08 -14.00 -7.77
CA PRO A 217 -0.11 -15.36 -7.28
C PRO A 217 -1.32 -15.42 -6.37
N THR A 218 -2.37 -16.13 -6.80
CA THR A 218 -3.50 -16.46 -5.94
C THR A 218 -3.11 -17.58 -5.00
N SER A 219 -3.33 -17.39 -3.70
CA SER A 219 -3.05 -18.37 -2.64
C SER A 219 -3.76 -19.73 -2.80
N SER A 220 -4.66 -19.86 -3.79
CA SER A 220 -5.35 -21.10 -4.15
C SER A 220 -4.49 -22.11 -4.93
N ALA A 221 -3.29 -21.74 -5.41
CA ALA A 221 -2.43 -22.66 -6.17
C ALA A 221 -1.48 -23.50 -5.29
N ARG A 222 -1.60 -23.46 -3.96
CA ARG A 222 -0.86 -24.34 -3.05
C ARG A 222 -1.68 -25.61 -2.77
N GLY A 223 -1.70 -26.56 -3.71
CA GLY A 223 -2.32 -27.85 -3.44
C GLY A 223 -2.72 -28.73 -4.61
N VAL A 224 -1.93 -28.86 -5.67
CA VAL A 224 -1.92 -30.11 -6.46
C VAL A 224 -0.47 -30.40 -6.82
N THR A 225 0.20 -31.17 -5.97
CA THR A 225 1.41 -31.89 -6.37
C THR A 225 0.96 -32.93 -7.39
N THR A 226 0.98 -32.62 -8.68
CA THR A 226 1.03 -33.65 -9.71
C THR A 226 2.34 -34.37 -9.50
N ARG A 227 2.26 -35.55 -8.87
CA ARG A 227 3.38 -36.45 -8.65
C ARG A 227 3.81 -36.96 -10.03
N THR A 228 4.66 -36.21 -10.73
CA THR A 228 5.33 -36.71 -11.92
C THR A 228 6.23 -37.86 -11.44
N GLN A 229 5.82 -39.09 -11.73
CA GLN A 229 6.69 -40.25 -11.59
C GLN A 229 7.84 -40.06 -12.58
N VAL A 230 8.99 -39.64 -12.04
CA VAL A 230 10.27 -39.74 -12.73
C VAL A 230 10.61 -41.23 -12.75
N GLN A 231 10.38 -41.88 -13.88
CA GLN A 231 10.91 -43.22 -14.12
C GLN A 231 12.39 -43.08 -14.46
N LEU A 232 13.22 -43.56 -13.53
CA LEU A 232 14.63 -43.80 -13.74
C LEU A 232 14.76 -45.05 -14.62
N ASP A 233 15.30 -44.91 -15.83
CA ASP A 233 15.87 -46.05 -16.55
C ASP A 233 17.27 -45.66 -17.06
N ALA A 234 18.27 -46.22 -16.38
CA ALA A 234 19.66 -46.18 -16.80
C ALA A 234 20.01 -47.50 -17.52
N LYS A 235 20.37 -47.32 -18.79
CA LYS A 235 21.41 -48.02 -19.57
C LYS A 235 21.29 -49.51 -19.96
N GLU A 236 21.42 -49.66 -21.28
CA GLU A 236 22.44 -50.42 -22.02
C GLU A 236 21.96 -51.55 -22.94
N SER A 237 22.81 -51.74 -23.95
CA SER A 237 22.65 -52.31 -25.28
C SER A 237 22.55 -53.84 -25.40
N HIS A 238 22.12 -54.24 -26.59
CA HIS A 238 22.48 -55.44 -27.38
C HIS A 238 21.56 -56.69 -27.38
N LEU A 239 20.96 -56.87 -28.57
CA LEU A 239 20.74 -58.08 -29.40
C LEU A 239 19.88 -59.27 -28.93
N HIS A 240 19.11 -59.74 -29.92
CA HIS A 240 18.34 -60.97 -30.04
C HIS A 240 19.03 -62.24 -29.47
N GLU A 241 18.28 -63.09 -28.76
CA GLU A 241 17.77 -64.39 -29.28
C GLU A 241 16.95 -65.19 -28.23
N ASN A 242 15.82 -65.72 -28.71
CA ASN A 242 15.18 -67.02 -28.44
C ASN A 242 15.10 -67.64 -27.02
N ASP A 243 13.85 -67.68 -26.56
CA ASP A 243 13.03 -68.88 -26.31
C ASP A 243 13.41 -69.92 -25.23
N SER A 244 12.35 -70.43 -24.59
CA SER A 244 12.23 -71.66 -23.78
C SER A 244 12.31 -71.58 -22.23
N LYS A 245 11.11 -71.77 -21.66
CA LYS A 245 10.72 -72.81 -20.66
C LYS A 245 11.03 -72.64 -19.17
N GLN A 246 9.90 -72.73 -18.43
CA GLN A 246 9.69 -73.50 -17.18
C GLN A 246 10.37 -72.95 -15.92
N HIS A 247 9.86 -73.06 -14.70
CA HIS A 247 8.59 -73.47 -14.07
C HIS A 247 8.80 -73.05 -12.59
N THR A 248 7.74 -72.61 -11.89
CA THR A 248 7.53 -72.79 -10.42
C THR A 248 8.59 -72.19 -9.46
N SER A 249 8.35 -71.81 -8.22
CA SER A 249 7.21 -71.63 -7.33
C SER A 249 7.79 -71.05 -6.05
N THR A 250 6.93 -70.41 -5.27
CA THR A 250 6.95 -70.31 -3.79
C THR A 250 8.11 -69.56 -3.11
N ASN A 251 7.87 -68.43 -2.43
CA ASN A 251 7.19 -68.21 -1.14
C ASN A 251 8.19 -68.16 0.03
N ILE A 252 7.86 -67.32 1.03
CA ILE A 252 8.24 -67.41 2.46
C ILE A 252 9.37 -66.50 3.02
N GLN A 253 8.88 -65.62 3.93
CA GLN A 253 9.40 -65.12 5.21
C GLN A 253 10.56 -64.11 5.31
N GLN A 254 10.16 -62.92 5.76
CA GLN A 254 10.48 -62.33 7.07
C GLN A 254 11.84 -62.69 7.71
N ARG A 255 12.63 -61.65 8.00
CA ARG A 255 13.29 -61.56 9.30
C ARG A 255 13.50 -60.11 9.75
N LYS A 256 13.11 -59.91 11.01
CA LYS A 256 13.26 -58.72 11.86
C LYS A 256 14.59 -58.85 12.61
N THR A 257 15.33 -57.76 12.77
CA THR A 257 16.31 -57.60 13.87
C THR A 257 16.44 -56.13 14.25
N GLU A 258 16.12 -55.84 15.51
CA GLU A 258 16.37 -54.61 16.26
C GLU A 258 17.83 -54.58 16.75
N SER A 259 18.50 -53.42 16.83
CA SER A 259 18.82 -52.66 18.07
C SER A 259 20.21 -51.99 17.83
N THR A 260 20.68 -50.86 18.36
CA THR A 260 20.55 -50.19 19.67
C THR A 260 21.02 -48.71 19.60
N ASN A 261 20.57 -47.93 20.59
CA ASN A 261 20.81 -46.51 20.92
C ASN A 261 22.27 -46.03 21.08
N THR A 262 22.49 -44.71 20.91
CA THR A 262 23.32 -43.88 21.82
C THR A 262 22.78 -42.43 21.89
N LYS A 263 22.86 -41.81 23.09
CA LYS A 263 22.29 -40.51 23.50
C LYS A 263 23.39 -39.43 23.73
N PHE A 264 22.92 -38.17 23.88
CA PHE A 264 23.54 -36.93 24.41
C PHE A 264 24.21 -36.00 23.39
N GLY A 265 24.04 -34.67 23.40
CA GLY A 265 23.38 -33.77 24.36
C GLY A 265 23.18 -32.34 23.81
N ASN A 266 22.47 -31.52 24.59
CA ASN A 266 22.08 -30.13 24.32
C ASN A 266 23.26 -29.14 24.30
N GLY A 267 23.16 -28.09 23.46
CA GLY A 267 23.95 -26.87 23.54
C GLY A 267 23.18 -25.67 22.98
N SER A 268 22.87 -24.71 23.87
CA SER A 268 22.25 -23.40 23.60
C SER A 268 23.35 -22.33 23.59
N ILE A 269 23.36 -21.43 22.60
CA ILE A 269 24.23 -20.24 22.54
C ILE A 269 23.46 -19.18 21.72
N ALA A 270 22.73 -18.24 22.35
CA ALA A 270 23.13 -16.93 22.88
C ALA A 270 23.13 -15.80 21.83
N SER A 271 22.25 -14.82 22.10
CA SER A 271 22.04 -13.54 21.44
C SER A 271 23.17 -12.55 21.73
N HIS A 272 23.73 -11.92 20.70
CA HIS A 272 24.60 -10.75 20.85
C HIS A 272 23.77 -9.46 20.83
N ILE A 273 23.62 -8.89 22.02
CA ILE A 273 23.30 -7.49 22.27
C ILE A 273 24.63 -6.72 22.30
N SER A 274 24.75 -5.66 21.51
CA SER A 274 25.87 -4.71 21.62
C SER A 274 25.36 -3.42 22.24
N GLN A 275 25.77 -3.22 23.49
CA GLN A 275 25.61 -2.02 24.30
C GLN A 275 26.78 -1.07 23.97
N CYS A 276 26.52 0.16 23.53
CA CYS A 276 27.53 1.22 23.50
C CYS A 276 27.50 1.99 24.82
N THR A 277 28.66 2.07 25.43
CA THR A 277 29.00 2.76 26.68
C THR A 277 29.02 4.28 26.53
N ILE A 278 28.59 4.94 27.60
CA ILE A 278 28.67 6.39 27.84
C ILE A 278 29.99 6.64 28.57
N ASP A 279 30.82 7.54 28.04
CA ASP A 279 31.88 8.21 28.80
C ASP A 279 31.60 9.72 28.82
N ALA A 280 31.74 10.30 30.02
CA ALA A 280 31.42 11.69 30.35
C ALA A 280 32.65 12.42 30.92
N ASN A 281 32.60 13.76 30.80
CA ASN A 281 33.39 14.83 31.47
C ASN A 281 34.78 15.16 30.86
N ASP A 282 35.22 16.42 30.67
CA ASP A 282 34.83 17.79 31.13
C ASP A 282 35.77 18.84 30.42
N PRO A 283 35.83 20.17 30.72
CA PRO A 283 34.90 21.30 30.50
C PRO A 283 35.53 22.60 29.84
N ASN A 284 34.71 23.67 29.75
CA ASN A 284 35.00 25.14 29.57
C ASN A 284 35.26 25.72 28.15
N LEU A 285 34.87 26.94 27.76
CA LEU A 285 33.88 27.99 28.15
C LEU A 285 34.06 29.18 27.14
N ALA A 286 32.96 29.91 26.84
CA ALA A 286 32.87 31.29 26.29
C ALA A 286 33.21 31.50 24.78
N SER A 287 32.57 32.37 23.99
CA SER A 287 31.52 33.41 24.16
C SER A 287 31.25 34.02 22.77
N SER A 288 30.00 34.40 22.43
CA SER A 288 29.61 35.73 21.88
C SER A 288 28.32 35.66 21.04
N GLU A 289 27.27 36.33 21.55
CA GLU A 289 26.17 36.95 20.80
C GLU A 289 26.60 38.36 20.30
N PRO A 290 25.93 39.06 19.35
CA PRO A 290 24.49 39.40 19.41
C PRO A 290 23.68 39.47 18.08
N SER A 291 22.37 39.62 18.27
CA SER A 291 21.20 39.78 17.36
C SER A 291 21.13 41.19 16.67
N PRO A 292 20.06 41.69 15.96
CA PRO A 292 18.61 41.33 16.00
C PRO A 292 17.71 41.49 14.71
N SER A 293 16.42 41.10 14.88
CA SER A 293 15.16 41.77 14.38
C SER A 293 14.70 41.53 12.91
N VAL A 294 13.42 41.45 12.47
CA VAL A 294 12.01 41.60 12.96
C VAL A 294 11.09 40.82 11.98
N GLY A 295 9.94 40.28 12.42
CA GLY A 295 8.84 39.95 11.48
C GLY A 295 7.76 39.00 12.01
N GLU A 296 6.81 39.55 12.76
CA GLU A 296 5.67 38.95 13.43
C GLU A 296 4.47 38.66 12.49
N ALA A 297 3.80 37.50 12.59
CA ALA A 297 2.34 37.34 12.36
C ALA A 297 1.80 35.91 12.65
N LEU A 298 1.06 35.82 13.77
CA LEU A 298 -0.09 34.97 14.10
C LEU A 298 -0.17 33.48 13.69
N ALA A 299 0.00 32.63 14.71
CA ALA A 299 -0.56 31.29 14.80
C ALA A 299 -2.04 31.33 15.23
N MET A 300 -2.89 30.56 14.57
CA MET A 300 -4.21 30.16 15.10
C MET A 300 -4.16 28.70 15.49
N ASP A 301 -4.22 28.46 16.80
CA ASP A 301 -4.30 27.17 17.46
C ASP A 301 -5.79 26.79 17.57
N PHE A 302 -6.22 25.71 16.94
CA PHE A 302 -7.57 25.15 17.10
C PHE A 302 -7.45 23.76 17.71
N LYS A 303 -7.25 23.75 19.02
CA LYS A 303 -7.69 22.66 19.90
C LYS A 303 -9.02 23.07 20.51
N ASP A 304 -9.88 22.06 20.68
CA ASP A 304 -11.23 22.09 21.27
C ASP A 304 -12.38 22.37 20.31
N CYS A 305 -13.00 21.27 19.84
CA CYS A 305 -14.46 21.15 19.88
C CYS A 305 -14.84 19.67 20.03
N ARG A 306 -15.52 19.41 21.15
CA ARG A 306 -16.01 18.14 21.66
C ARG A 306 -17.45 17.89 21.20
#